data_AF-A0A7V1AJB0-F1
#
_entry.id   AF-A0A7V1AJB0-F1
#
_cell.length_a   1.000
_cell.length_b   1.000
_cell.length_c   1.000
_cell.angle_alpha   90.00
_cell.angle_beta   90.00
_cell.angle_gamma   90.00
#
_symmetry.space_group_name_H-M   'P 1'
#
loop_
_entity.id
_entity.type
_entity.pdbx_description
1 polymer ?
#
loop_
_entity_poly.entity_id
_entity_poly.type
_entity_poly.pdbx_seq_one_letter_code
_entity_poly.pdbx_strand_id
1 'polypeptide(L)'
;VCHLSRRGTEGFCQTLLGIDICLGSVQKLLEEMSEAMEPVDKELQDALPSEAVINADETGWRDRWLWIFAASTFIYFRVSVTRGSQTLTDVLGNI
;
A
#
# COMPACT_ATOMS: atom_id res chain seq x y z
N VAL A 1 14.17 6.65 4.59
CA VAL A 1 12.86 7.18 4.12
C VAL A 1 12.32 8.11 5.19
N CYS A 2 11.92 9.34 4.84
CA CYS A 2 11.33 10.27 5.81
C CYS A 2 9.83 9.99 5.89
N HIS A 3 9.36 9.38 6.98
CA HIS A 3 7.93 9.14 7.21
C HIS A 3 7.28 10.42 7.76
N LEU A 4 6.84 11.30 6.85
CA LEU A 4 6.17 12.54 7.22
C LEU A 4 4.65 12.38 7.22
N SER A 5 4.00 12.97 8.21
CA SER A 5 2.55 13.22 8.13
C SER A 5 2.26 14.25 7.04
N ARG A 6 1.00 14.36 6.60
CA ARG A 6 0.58 15.39 5.63
C ARG A 6 1.00 16.81 6.04
N ARG A 7 0.88 17.12 7.33
CA ARG A 7 1.33 18.40 7.92
C ARG A 7 2.85 18.52 7.91
N GLY A 8 3.56 17.42 8.13
CA GLY A 8 5.02 17.38 7.98
C GLY A 8 5.44 17.69 6.54
N THR A 9 4.75 17.12 5.55
CA THR A 9 5.00 17.39 4.13
C THR A 9 4.70 18.85 3.75
N GLU A 10 3.57 19.39 4.17
CA GLU A 10 3.21 20.81 4.01
C GLU A 10 4.32 21.72 4.59
N GLY A 11 4.69 21.51 5.85
CA GLY A 11 5.72 22.31 6.51
C GLY A 11 7.10 22.16 5.87
N PHE A 12 7.43 20.97 5.38
CA PHE A 12 8.67 20.72 4.63
C PHE A 12 8.70 21.51 3.32
N CYS A 13 7.63 21.45 2.53
CA CYS A 13 7.51 22.18 1.27
C CYS A 13 7.63 23.69 1.49
N GLN A 14 6.98 24.22 2.52
CA GLN A 14 7.06 25.65 2.84
C GLN A 14 8.45 26.05 3.33
N THR A 15 9.00 25.32 4.30
CA THR A 15 10.23 25.72 5.01
C THR A 15 11.49 25.50 4.17
N LEU A 16 11.58 24.37 3.48
CA LEU A 16 12.79 24.00 2.76
C LEU A 16 12.72 24.39 1.28
N LEU A 17 11.55 24.28 0.65
CA LEU A 17 11.39 24.51 -0.78
C LEU A 17 10.77 25.88 -1.10
N GLY A 18 10.25 26.62 -0.10
CA GLY A 18 9.56 27.89 -0.31
C GLY A 18 8.23 27.75 -1.07
N ILE A 19 7.67 26.53 -1.11
CA ILE A 19 6.45 26.21 -1.83
C ILE A 19 5.26 26.27 -0.86
N ASP A 20 4.31 27.14 -1.14
CA ASP A 20 3.04 27.20 -0.41
C ASP A 20 2.06 26.15 -0.97
N ILE A 21 1.77 25.13 -0.15
CA ILE A 21 0.78 24.10 -0.43
C ILE A 21 -0.10 23.94 0.80
N CYS A 22 -1.38 23.62 0.58
CA CYS A 22 -2.26 23.27 1.68
C CYS A 22 -2.29 21.74 1.90
N LEU A 23 -2.71 21.33 3.10
CA LEU A 23 -2.98 19.91 3.41
C LEU A 23 -3.86 19.19 2.38
N GLY A 24 -4.83 19.90 1.78
CA GLY A 24 -5.71 19.35 0.74
C GLY A 24 -4.95 19.00 -0.54
N SER A 25 -3.98 19.81 -0.95
CA SER A 25 -3.13 19.53 -2.11
C SER A 25 -2.25 18.29 -1.87
N VAL A 26 -1.71 18.14 -0.65
CA VAL A 26 -0.94 16.93 -0.28
C VAL A 26 -1.83 15.69 -0.37
N GLN A 27 -3.06 15.76 0.13
CA GLN A 27 -4.00 14.62 0.05
C GLN A 27 -4.33 14.27 -1.40
N LYS A 28 -4.66 15.28 -2.21
CA LYS A 28 -5.02 15.09 -3.62
C LYS A 28 -3.90 14.42 -4.41
N LEU A 29 -2.65 14.86 -4.23
CA LEU A 29 -1.49 14.27 -4.91
C LEU A 29 -1.24 12.81 -4.48
N LEU A 30 -1.51 12.47 -3.22
CA LEU A 30 -1.43 11.08 -2.75
C LEU A 30 -2.51 10.20 -3.40
N GLU A 31 -3.72 10.73 -3.59
CA GLU A 31 -4.81 10.03 -4.29
C GLU A 31 -4.49 9.85 -5.78
N GLU A 32 -4.04 10.90 -6.47
CA GLU A 32 -3.62 10.83 -7.88
C GLU A 32 -2.49 9.82 -8.08
N MET A 33 -1.51 9.78 -7.15
CA MET A 33 -0.45 8.77 -7.19
C MET A 33 -1.00 7.37 -6.92
N SER A 34 -1.96 7.22 -6.00
CA SER A 34 -2.59 5.93 -5.72
C SER A 34 -3.33 5.38 -6.95
N GLU A 35 -4.05 6.24 -7.67
CA GLU A 35 -4.73 5.87 -8.93
C GLU A 35 -3.70 5.50 -10.01
N ALA A 36 -2.63 6.28 -10.14
CA ALA A 36 -1.56 5.99 -11.11
C ALA A 36 -0.82 4.67 -10.84
N MET A 37 -0.80 4.20 -9.59
CA MET A 37 -0.16 2.94 -9.19
C MET A 37 -1.08 1.72 -9.30
N GLU A 38 -2.37 1.88 -9.58
CA GLU A 38 -3.32 0.76 -9.71
C GLU A 38 -2.84 -0.33 -10.70
N PRO A 39 -2.27 0.00 -11.88
CA PRO A 39 -1.76 -1.04 -12.79
C PRO A 39 -0.60 -1.84 -12.20
N VAL A 40 0.29 -1.19 -11.43
CA VAL A 40 1.44 -1.83 -10.78
C VAL A 40 0.97 -2.71 -9.63
N ASP A 41 0.00 -2.24 -8.84
CA ASP A 41 -0.62 -3.05 -7.78
C ASP A 41 -1.21 -4.34 -8.35
N LYS A 42 -1.94 -4.22 -9.48
CA LYS A 42 -2.52 -5.37 -10.18
C LYS A 42 -1.45 -6.31 -10.75
N GLU A 43 -0.40 -5.78 -11.36
CA GLU A 43 0.71 -6.60 -11.88
C GLU A 43 1.36 -7.45 -10.78
N LEU A 44 1.59 -6.86 -9.59
CA LEU A 44 2.13 -7.59 -8.44
C LEU A 44 1.15 -8.64 -7.92
N GLN A 45 -0.15 -8.32 -7.85
CA GLN A 45 -1.18 -9.27 -7.46
C GLN A 45 -1.26 -10.46 -8.42
N ASP A 46 -1.23 -10.21 -9.73
CA ASP A 46 -1.31 -11.23 -10.77
C ASP A 46 -0.03 -12.09 -10.82
N ALA A 47 1.13 -11.54 -10.45
CA ALA A 47 2.39 -12.27 -10.38
C ALA A 47 2.48 -13.20 -9.16
N LEU A 48 1.83 -12.82 -8.04
CA LEU A 48 1.91 -13.52 -6.75
C LEU A 48 1.71 -15.05 -6.85
N PRO A 49 0.64 -15.56 -7.48
CA PRO A 49 0.37 -17.01 -7.53
C PRO A 49 1.44 -17.82 -8.27
N SER A 50 2.28 -17.17 -9.09
CA SER A 50 3.36 -17.83 -9.83
C SER A 50 4.65 -18.01 -9.02
N GLU A 51 4.75 -17.36 -7.85
CA GLU A 51 5.93 -17.46 -6.99
C GLU A 51 6.00 -18.82 -6.29
N ALA A 52 7.18 -19.44 -6.31
CA ALA A 52 7.38 -20.78 -5.73
C ALA A 52 7.22 -20.79 -4.19
N VAL A 53 7.54 -19.68 -3.54
CA VAL A 53 7.43 -19.52 -2.08
C VAL A 53 6.91 -18.11 -1.78
N ILE A 54 5.87 -18.03 -0.97
CA ILE A 54 5.25 -16.77 -0.56
C ILE A 54 5.14 -16.80 0.97
N ASN A 55 5.79 -15.86 1.64
CA ASN A 55 5.63 -15.69 3.08
C ASN A 55 4.49 -14.71 3.33
N ALA A 56 3.46 -15.12 4.05
CA ALA A 56 2.30 -14.29 4.35
C ALA A 56 2.18 -14.05 5.86
N ASP A 57 1.91 -12.81 6.23
CA ASP A 57 1.57 -12.42 7.61
C ASP A 57 0.43 -11.40 7.61
N GLU A 58 -0.34 -11.37 8.69
CA GLU A 58 -1.41 -10.39 8.89
C GLU A 58 -1.24 -9.68 10.23
N THR A 59 -1.38 -8.35 10.21
CA THR A 59 -1.38 -7.53 11.43
C THR A 59 -2.68 -6.75 11.52
N GLY A 60 -3.28 -6.75 12.70
CA GLY A 60 -4.48 -5.95 12.97
C GLY A 60 -4.19 -4.45 12.78
N TRP A 61 -5.01 -3.79 11.97
CA TRP A 61 -4.87 -2.37 11.66
C TRP A 61 -6.22 -1.67 11.74
N ARG A 62 -6.49 -1.01 12.88
CA ARG A 62 -7.80 -0.45 13.24
C ARG A 62 -8.87 -1.55 13.21
N ASP A 63 -9.97 -1.34 12.49
CA ASP A 63 -11.07 -2.30 12.30
C ASP A 63 -10.85 -3.22 11.08
N ARG A 64 -9.59 -3.38 10.64
CA ARG A 64 -9.20 -4.10 9.42
C ARG A 64 -7.92 -4.90 9.67
N TRP A 65 -7.51 -5.66 8.66
CA TRP A 65 -6.30 -6.47 8.65
C TRP A 65 -5.39 -6.03 7.51
N LEU A 66 -4.15 -5.67 7.84
CA LEU A 66 -3.11 -5.44 6.85
C LEU A 66 -2.37 -6.75 6.62
N TRP A 67 -2.51 -7.29 5.41
CA TRP A 67 -1.78 -8.44 4.93
C TRP A 67 -0.51 -8.02 4.22
N ILE A 68 0.54 -8.80 4.45
CA ILE A 68 1.85 -8.65 3.81
C ILE A 68 2.18 -9.99 3.18
N PHE A 69 2.44 -9.98 1.88
CA PHE A 69 2.91 -11.14 1.13
C PHE A 69 4.30 -10.83 0.60
N ALA A 70 5.31 -11.50 1.14
CA ALA A 70 6.70 -11.36 0.72
C ALA A 70 7.09 -12.50 -0.24
N ALA A 71 7.28 -12.13 -1.49
CA ALA A 71 7.86 -12.96 -2.54
C ALA A 71 9.39 -12.76 -2.59
N SER A 72 10.04 -13.45 -3.54
CA SER A 72 11.49 -13.38 -3.72
C SER A 72 11.98 -11.99 -4.18
N THR A 73 11.19 -11.31 -5.00
CA THR A 73 11.58 -10.06 -5.68
C THR A 73 10.70 -8.87 -5.34
N PHE A 74 9.56 -9.08 -4.67
CA PHE A 74 8.62 -8.02 -4.32
C PHE A 74 7.81 -8.33 -3.06
N ILE A 75 7.16 -7.29 -2.53
CA ILE A 75 6.24 -7.39 -1.41
C ILE A 75 4.91 -6.80 -1.84
N TYR A 76 3.83 -7.55 -1.63
CA TYR A 76 2.47 -7.11 -1.90
C TYR A 76 1.72 -6.86 -0.58
N PHE A 77 0.96 -5.77 -0.53
CA PHE A 77 0.19 -5.39 0.64
C PHE A 77 -1.29 -5.40 0.31
N ARG A 78 -2.11 -5.97 1.19
CA ARG A 78 -3.57 -6.01 1.02
C ARG A 78 -4.27 -5.63 2.30
N VAL A 79 -5.17 -4.65 2.23
CA VAL A 79 -6.06 -4.34 3.36
C VAL A 79 -7.35 -5.15 3.20
N SER A 80 -7.65 -5.99 4.18
CA SER A 80 -8.88 -6.80 4.22
C SER A 80 -9.78 -6.41 5.39
N VAL A 81 -11.09 -6.56 5.19
CA VAL A 81 -12.10 -6.38 6.26
C VAL A 81 -12.18 -7.63 7.12
N THR A 82 -11.97 -8.81 6.52
CA THR A 82 -12.06 -10.11 7.19
C THR A 82 -10.67 -10.66 7.48
N ARG A 83 -10.59 -11.47 8.54
CA ARG A 83 -9.38 -12.19 8.90
C ARG A 83 -9.34 -13.55 8.20
N GLY A 84 -8.14 -14.03 7.90
CA GLY A 84 -7.91 -15.43 7.55
C GLY A 84 -8.13 -15.79 6.07
N SER A 85 -8.52 -17.05 5.83
CA SER A 85 -8.35 -17.75 4.53
C SER A 85 -9.06 -17.10 3.34
N GLN A 86 -10.15 -16.36 3.56
CA GLN A 86 -10.82 -15.66 2.46
C GLN A 86 -9.89 -14.69 1.75
N THR A 87 -9.07 -13.95 2.50
CA THR A 87 -8.12 -13.00 1.89
C THR A 87 -7.05 -13.72 1.07
N LEU A 88 -6.64 -14.93 1.50
CA LEU A 88 -5.70 -15.75 0.74
C LEU A 88 -6.32 -16.20 -0.58
N THR A 89 -7.58 -16.66 -0.58
CA THR A 89 -8.29 -17.04 -1.81
C THR A 89 -8.49 -15.85 -2.76
N ASP A 90 -8.80 -14.67 -2.22
CA ASP A 90 -8.99 -13.47 -3.04
C ASP A 90 -7.69 -12.99 -3.69
N VAL A 91 -6.54 -13.19 -3.05
CA VAL A 91 -5.23 -12.75 -3.54
C VAL A 91 -4.55 -13.82 -4.40
N LEU A 92 -4.58 -15.08 -3.97
CA LEU A 92 -3.86 -16.18 -4.63
C LEU A 92 -4.73 -16.98 -5.61
N GLY A 93 -6.05 -16.78 -5.58
CA GLY A 93 -7.01 -17.61 -6.29
C GLY A 93 -7.34 -18.91 -5.55
N ASN A 94 -8.05 -19.79 -6.24
CA ASN A 94 -8.30 -21.15 -5.74
C ASN A 94 -7.05 -22.00 -5.97
N ILE A 95 -6.42 -22.42 -4.86
CA ILE A 95 -5.28 -23.34 -4.84
C ILE A 95 -5.79 -24.76 -4.64
#